data_AF-A0A1H3UL46-F1
#
_entry.id   AF-A0A1H3UL46-F1
#
_cell.length_a   1.000
_cell.length_b   1.000
_cell.length_c   1.000
_cell.angle_alpha   90.00
_cell.angle_beta   90.00
_cell.angle_gamma   90.00
#
_symmetry.space_group_name_H-M   'P 1'
#
loop_
_entity.id
_entity.type
_entity.pdbx_description
1 polymer ?
#
loop_
_entity_poly.entity_id
_entity_poly.type
_entity_poly.pdbx_seq_one_letter_code
_entity_poly.pdbx_strand_id
1 'polypeptide(L)'
;NVRNVLPVNMMGIAMGLHVRCGTEDCLWNQSRSAKASTVSQIEQLVRIAREFGRPIATAQQARAISKIGVFYDTPEETLAANGFAPNRNGGNQGFLRKTA
;
A
#
# COMPACT_ATOMS: atom_id res chain seq x y z
N ASN A 1 -6.77 -9.70 21.27
CA ASN A 1 -7.75 -8.60 21.14
C ASN A 1 -7.54 -8.00 19.76
N VAL A 2 -8.28 -8.43 18.73
CA VAL A 2 -8.02 -8.03 17.34
C VAL A 2 -9.07 -7.00 16.92
N ARG A 3 -8.79 -5.72 17.18
CA ARG A 3 -9.61 -4.54 16.80
C ARG A 3 -8.73 -3.36 16.37
N ASN A 4 -7.48 -3.65 16.04
CA ASN A 4 -6.47 -2.71 15.60
C ASN A 4 -6.55 -2.43 14.09
N VAL A 5 -7.27 -3.24 13.32
CA VAL A 5 -7.41 -3.09 11.86
C VAL A 5 -7.89 -1.69 11.48
N LEU A 6 -8.99 -1.20 12.06
CA LEU A 6 -9.48 0.14 11.75
C LEU A 6 -8.48 1.25 12.16
N PRO A 7 -7.96 1.31 13.41
CA PRO A 7 -6.93 2.28 13.79
C PRO A 7 -5.68 2.27 12.89
N VAL A 8 -5.18 1.09 12.50
CA VAL A 8 -4.02 0.98 11.59
C VAL A 8 -4.36 1.52 10.21
N ASN A 9 -5.55 1.23 9.70
CA ASN A 9 -6.02 1.80 8.44
C ASN A 9 -6.19 3.32 8.52
N MET A 10 -6.58 3.89 9.66
CA MET A 10 -6.64 5.35 9.83
C MET A 10 -5.26 5.98 9.73
N MET A 11 -4.27 5.39 10.39
CA MET A 11 -2.87 5.84 10.27
C MET A 11 -2.40 5.75 8.82
N GLY A 12 -2.65 4.63 8.14
CA GLY A 12 -2.30 4.44 6.73
C GLY A 12 -2.99 5.46 5.80
N ILE A 13 -4.29 5.71 6.01
CA ILE A 13 -5.05 6.68 5.22
C ILE A 13 -4.48 8.09 5.40
N ALA A 14 -4.22 8.51 6.64
CA ALA A 14 -3.68 9.83 6.94
C ALA A 14 -2.27 10.06 6.36
N MET A 15 -1.43 9.01 6.33
CA MET A 15 -0.06 9.08 5.78
C MET A 15 0.01 8.95 4.24
N GLY A 16 -1.12 8.83 3.55
CA GLY A 16 -1.13 8.64 2.09
C GLY A 16 -0.84 7.21 1.62
N LEU A 17 -0.81 6.23 2.52
CA LEU A 17 -0.56 4.82 2.20
C LEU A 17 -1.81 4.12 1.65
N HIS A 18 -1.61 2.92 1.07
CA HIS A 18 -2.68 1.97 0.76
C HIS A 18 -3.04 1.15 2.00
N VAL A 19 -4.31 0.71 2.10
CA VAL A 19 -4.87 0.06 3.29
C VAL A 19 -5.54 -1.27 2.95
N ARG A 20 -5.71 -2.13 3.95
CA ARG A 20 -6.27 -3.48 3.82
C ARG A 20 -7.28 -3.76 4.93
N CYS A 21 -8.37 -4.45 4.60
CA CYS A 21 -9.32 -4.97 5.59
C CYS A 21 -9.99 -6.25 5.09
N GLY A 22 -10.71 -6.91 5.99
CA GLY A 22 -11.50 -8.09 5.71
C GLY A 22 -11.68 -8.98 6.94
N THR A 23 -12.55 -9.98 6.82
CA THR A 23 -12.79 -10.98 7.88
C THR A 23 -11.56 -11.81 8.22
N GLU A 24 -10.58 -11.89 7.32
CA GLU A 24 -9.26 -12.49 7.57
C GLU A 24 -8.52 -11.77 8.70
N ASP A 25 -8.54 -10.43 8.68
CA ASP A 25 -7.80 -9.61 9.64
C ASP A 25 -8.60 -9.39 10.93
N CYS A 26 -9.93 -9.20 10.81
CA CYS A 26 -10.80 -8.96 11.96
C CYS A 26 -12.23 -9.43 11.70
N LEU A 27 -12.77 -10.22 12.63
CA LEU A 27 -14.15 -10.72 12.54
C LEU A 27 -15.20 -9.82 13.22
N TRP A 28 -14.79 -8.80 13.97
CA TRP A 28 -15.68 -8.03 14.85
C TRP A 28 -15.72 -6.56 14.49
N ASN A 29 -16.85 -5.90 14.76
CA ASN A 29 -16.91 -4.45 14.75
C ASN A 29 -16.14 -3.84 15.94
N GLN A 30 -15.96 -2.51 15.95
CA GLN A 30 -15.12 -1.84 16.94
C GLN A 30 -15.62 -2.00 18.39
N SER A 31 -16.94 -2.04 18.59
CA SER A 31 -17.57 -2.26 19.90
C SER A 31 -17.64 -3.74 20.31
N ARG A 32 -17.33 -4.67 19.40
CA ARG A 32 -17.46 -6.12 19.57
C ARG A 32 -18.90 -6.58 19.86
N SER A 33 -19.90 -5.81 19.44
CA SER A 33 -21.30 -6.17 19.58
C SER A 33 -21.79 -7.13 18.48
N ALA A 34 -21.12 -7.13 17.32
CA ALA A 34 -21.51 -7.97 16.19
C ALA A 34 -20.30 -8.31 15.30
N LYS A 35 -20.46 -9.38 14.51
CA LYS A 35 -19.51 -9.74 13.46
C LYS A 35 -19.57 -8.71 12.32
N ALA A 36 -18.41 -8.30 11.83
CA ALA A 36 -18.31 -7.39 10.70
C ALA A 36 -17.93 -8.17 9.44
N SER A 37 -18.72 -8.05 8.38
CA SER A 37 -18.39 -8.64 7.09
C SER A 37 -17.28 -7.86 6.39
N THR A 38 -16.56 -8.48 5.46
CA THR A 38 -15.56 -7.79 4.63
C THR A 38 -16.19 -6.60 3.90
N VAL A 39 -17.41 -6.73 3.40
CA VAL A 39 -18.14 -5.63 2.73
C VAL A 39 -18.34 -4.44 3.68
N SER A 40 -18.83 -4.69 4.90
CA SER A 40 -19.04 -3.60 5.88
C SER A 40 -17.74 -2.89 6.28
N GLN A 41 -16.63 -3.63 6.34
CA GLN A 41 -15.31 -3.07 6.62
C GLN A 41 -14.81 -2.21 5.45
N ILE A 42 -15.01 -2.67 4.21
CA ILE A 42 -14.70 -1.90 3.00
C ILE A 42 -15.51 -0.61 2.96
N GLU A 43 -16.83 -0.68 3.17
CA GLU A 43 -17.71 0.50 3.18
C GLU A 43 -17.25 1.55 4.21
N GLN A 44 -16.85 1.09 5.39
CA GLN A 44 -16.30 1.97 6.43
C GLN A 44 -15.02 2.68 5.96
N LEU A 45 -14.07 1.96 5.35
CA LEU A 45 -12.84 2.56 4.85
C LEU A 45 -13.08 3.48 3.65
N VAL A 46 -13.97 3.11 2.72
CA VAL A 46 -14.33 3.94 1.56
C VAL A 46 -14.93 5.27 2.00
N ARG A 47 -15.85 5.24 2.98
CA ARG A 47 -16.40 6.47 3.57
C ARG A 47 -15.28 7.35 4.13
N ILE A 48 -14.40 6.79 4.95
CA ILE A 48 -13.35 7.57 5.61
C ILE A 48 -12.32 8.10 4.59
N ALA A 49 -11.90 7.30 3.62
CA ALA A 49 -10.98 7.75 2.57
C ALA A 49 -11.53 8.97 1.81
N ARG A 50 -12.84 9.01 1.55
CA ARG A 50 -13.51 10.15 0.91
C ARG A 50 -13.51 11.42 1.77
N GLU A 51 -13.64 11.31 3.09
CA GLU A 51 -13.48 12.47 4.00
C GLU A 51 -12.08 13.10 3.90
N PHE A 52 -11.06 12.30 3.57
CA PHE A 52 -9.69 12.77 3.35
C PHE A 52 -9.43 13.18 1.88
N GLY A 53 -10.47 13.26 1.04
CA GLY A 53 -10.33 13.59 -0.39
C GLY A 53 -9.57 12.53 -1.21
N ARG A 54 -9.49 11.28 -0.71
CA ARG A 54 -8.75 10.19 -1.37
C ARG A 54 -9.72 9.29 -2.17
N PRO A 55 -9.75 9.35 -3.51
CA PRO A 55 -10.60 8.50 -4.33
C PRO A 55 -10.15 7.04 -4.28
N ILE A 56 -11.09 6.12 -4.53
CA ILE A 56 -10.82 4.68 -4.55
C ILE A 56 -10.40 4.25 -5.94
N ALA A 57 -9.24 3.59 -6.03
CA ALA A 57 -8.74 3.04 -7.28
C ALA A 57 -9.64 1.91 -7.79
N THR A 58 -9.93 1.93 -9.09
CA THR A 58 -10.47 0.78 -9.82
C THR A 58 -9.44 -0.35 -9.88
N ALA A 59 -9.88 -1.56 -10.22
CA ALA A 59 -8.96 -2.70 -10.40
C ALA A 59 -7.90 -2.44 -11.47
N GLN A 60 -8.27 -1.75 -12.57
CA GLN A 60 -7.34 -1.37 -13.64
C GLN A 60 -6.29 -0.38 -13.13
N GLN A 61 -6.72 0.64 -12.38
CA GLN A 61 -5.80 1.60 -11.76
C GLN A 61 -4.88 0.93 -10.74
N ALA A 62 -5.40 0.02 -9.91
CA ALA A 62 -4.59 -0.72 -8.94
C ALA A 62 -3.49 -1.54 -9.64
N ARG A 63 -3.79 -2.23 -10.75
CA ARG A 63 -2.78 -2.93 -11.55
C ARG A 63 -1.71 -1.99 -12.09
N ALA A 64 -2.10 -0.84 -12.62
CA ALA A 64 -1.18 0.16 -13.13
C ALA A 64 -0.27 0.73 -12.03
N ILE A 65 -0.84 1.13 -10.89
CA ILE A 65 -0.12 1.65 -9.72
C ILE A 65 0.90 0.63 -9.22
N SER A 66 0.50 -0.63 -9.07
CA SER A 66 1.36 -1.71 -8.61
C SER A 66 2.24 -2.31 -9.71
N LYS A 67 2.23 -1.75 -10.93
CA LYS A 67 2.96 -2.26 -12.11
C LYS A 67 2.74 -3.76 -12.39
N ILE A 68 1.56 -4.28 -12.07
CA ILE A 68 1.21 -5.68 -12.29
C ILE A 68 1.09 -5.93 -13.80
N GLY A 69 1.86 -6.88 -14.30
CA GLY A 69 1.90 -7.24 -15.73
C GLY A 69 2.85 -6.38 -16.57
N VAL A 70 3.63 -5.48 -15.93
CA VAL A 70 4.72 -4.77 -16.60
C VAL A 70 5.97 -5.65 -16.57
N PHE A 71 6.59 -5.82 -17.74
CA PHE A 71 7.85 -6.54 -17.92
C PHE A 71 8.86 -5.61 -18.58
N TYR A 72 10.14 -5.79 -18.24
CA TYR A 72 11.27 -5.05 -18.81
C TYR A 72 12.21 -6.05 -19.47
N ASP A 73 13.01 -5.58 -20.42
CA ASP A 73 13.86 -6.45 -21.23
C ASP A 73 15.12 -6.85 -20.45
N THR A 74 15.52 -6.06 -19.45
CA THR A 74 16.72 -6.31 -18.65
C THR A 74 16.51 -6.21 -17.13
N PRO A 75 17.34 -6.89 -16.33
CA PRO A 75 17.40 -6.69 -14.88
C PRO A 75 17.71 -5.25 -14.49
N GLU A 76 18.60 -4.57 -15.23
CA GLU A 76 18.99 -3.19 -14.99
C GLU A 76 17.80 -2.24 -15.12
N GLU A 77 17.00 -2.37 -16.17
CA GLU A 77 15.77 -1.60 -16.36
C GLU A 77 14.76 -1.89 -15.25
N THR A 78 14.60 -3.16 -14.86
CA THR A 78 13.69 -3.55 -13.78
C THR A 78 14.05 -2.88 -12.46
N LEU A 79 15.34 -2.92 -12.09
CA LEU A 79 15.84 -2.31 -10.86
C LEU A 79 15.68 -0.79 -10.87
N ALA A 80 16.05 -0.15 -11.98
CA ALA A 80 15.89 1.29 -12.16
C ALA A 80 14.40 1.70 -12.04
N ALA A 81 13.49 0.97 -12.68
CA ALA A 81 12.06 1.23 -12.61
C ALA A 81 11.46 1.00 -11.20
N ASN A 82 12.11 0.20 -10.36
CA ASN A 82 11.75 -0.01 -8.96
C ASN A 82 12.42 1.02 -8.01
N GLY A 83 13.12 2.01 -8.56
CA GLY A 83 13.78 3.08 -7.81
C GLY A 83 15.11 2.68 -7.16
N PHE A 84 15.70 1.55 -7.55
CA PHE A 84 17.02 1.15 -7.06
C PHE A 84 18.11 1.94 -7.77
N ALA A 85 19.20 2.21 -7.04
CA ALA A 85 20.38 2.83 -7.63
C ALA A 85 21.01 1.91 -8.69
N PRO A 86 21.58 2.47 -9.77
CA PRO A 86 22.26 1.67 -10.79
C PRO A 86 23.49 0.96 -10.22
N ASN A 87 23.85 -0.16 -10.84
CA ASN A 87 25.10 -0.84 -10.50
C ASN A 87 26.29 0.10 -10.74
N ARG A 88 27.24 0.12 -9.80
CA ARG A 88 28.46 0.91 -9.98
C ARG A 88 29.29 0.30 -11.11
N ASN A 89 29.87 1.14 -11.94
CA ASN A 89 30.93 0.70 -12.85
C ASN A 89 32.21 0.45 -12.04
N GLY A 90 32.97 -0.60 -12.39
CA GLY A 90 34.17 -1.01 -11.66
C GLY A 90 35.14 0.15 -11.41
N GLY A 91 35.71 0.20 -10.21
CA GLY A 91 36.62 1.29 -9.78
C GLY A 91 35.92 2.57 -9.29
N ASN A 92 34.63 2.77 -9.57
CA ASN A 92 33.91 3.97 -9.10
C ASN A 92 33.29 3.76 -7.71
N GLN A 93 33.19 4.86 -6.95
CA GLN A 93 32.37 4.93 -5.74
C GLN A 93 30.90 4.76 -6.13
N GLY A 94 30.15 3.92 -5.39
CA GLY A 94 28.73 3.68 -5.64
C GLY A 94 27.86 4.92 -5.38
N PHE A 95 26.58 4.83 -5.76
CA PHE A 95 25.66 5.97 -5.77
C PHE A 95 25.02 6.31 -4.41
N LEU A 96 25.28 5.54 -3.35
CA LEU A 96 24.85 5.89 -2.00
C LEU A 96 25.75 6.99 -1.44
N ARG A 97 25.15 8.11 -1.01
CA ARG A 97 25.85 9.25 -0.42
C ARG A 97 26.56 8.78 0.87
N LYS A 98 27.89 8.82 0.90
CA LYS A 98 28.62 8.84 2.18
C LYS A 98 28.41 10.22 2.79
N THR A 99 27.81 10.30 3.97
CA THR A 99 27.93 11.49 4.82
C THR A 99 29.41 11.74 5.09
N ALA A 100 29.84 12.98 4.87
CA ALA A 100 31.19 13.44 5.16
C ALA A 100 31.48 13.40 6.66
#